data_AF-A0A8J3FUF8-F1
#
_entry.id   AF-A0A8J3FUF8-F1
#
_cell.length_a   1.000
_cell.length_b   1.000
_cell.length_c   1.000
_cell.angle_alpha   90.00
_cell.angle_beta   90.00
_cell.angle_gamma   90.00
#
_symmetry.space_group_name_H-M   'P 1'
#
loop_
_entity.id
_entity.type
_entity.pdbx_description
1 polymer ?
#
loop_
_entity_poly.entity_id
_entity_poly.type
_entity_poly.pdbx_seq_one_letter_code
_entity_poly.pdbx_strand_id
1 'polypeptide(L)'
;MHALLVVAVVTCLALGWWQWERARSAGGTLQNYGYALQWPTFAAFFVFMWVRLMRLELRQLDGEEPDGAEPATGSAPTVSAASAGGAVRVRRPARPAPPRDEEPDDELAAYNRYLAELNARAEREQR
;
A
#
# COMPACT_ATOMS: atom_id res chain seq x y z
N MET A 1 -12.71 4.03 -23.61
CA MET A 1 -12.15 4.07 -22.24
C MET A 1 -11.72 2.69 -21.70
N HIS A 2 -11.20 1.77 -22.53
CA HIS A 2 -10.74 0.45 -22.05
C HIS A 2 -9.22 0.38 -21.83
N ALA A 3 -8.46 1.23 -22.54
CA ALA A 3 -7.00 1.25 -22.49
C ALA A 3 -6.45 1.55 -21.08
N LEU A 4 -7.05 2.50 -20.35
CA LEU A 4 -6.61 2.85 -19.00
C LEU A 4 -6.79 1.68 -18.01
N LEU A 5 -7.91 0.95 -18.10
CA LEU A 5 -8.15 -0.24 -17.29
C LEU A 5 -7.10 -1.32 -17.58
N VAL A 6 -6.86 -1.60 -18.86
CA VAL A 6 -5.88 -2.61 -19.29
C VAL A 6 -4.49 -2.26 -18.79
N VAL A 7 -4.07 -1.00 -18.94
CA VAL A 7 -2.79 -0.51 -18.43
C VAL A 7 -2.72 -0.71 -16.91
N ALA A 8 -3.74 -0.27 -16.15
CA ALA A 8 -3.75 -0.41 -14.70
C ALA A 8 -3.66 -1.89 -14.23
N VAL A 9 -4.39 -2.79 -14.89
CA VAL A 9 -4.36 -4.23 -14.61
C VAL A 9 -2.98 -4.81 -14.91
N VAL A 10 -2.42 -4.52 -16.09
CA VAL A 10 -1.09 -5.00 -16.49
C VAL A 10 -0.03 -4.50 -15.52
N THR A 11 -0.07 -3.23 -15.12
CA THR A 11 0.85 -2.65 -14.14
C THR A 11 0.74 -3.35 -12.79
N CYS A 12 -0.46 -3.57 -12.26
CA CYS A 12 -0.64 -4.29 -10.99
C CYS A 12 -0.13 -5.73 -11.07
N LEU A 13 -0.42 -6.46 -12.16
CA LEU A 13 0.05 -7.83 -12.31
C LEU A 13 1.57 -7.91 -12.47
N ALA A 14 2.18 -6.97 -13.20
CA ALA A 14 3.63 -6.88 -13.34
C ALA A 14 4.31 -6.59 -11.99
N LEU A 15 3.77 -5.67 -11.19
CA LEU A 15 4.26 -5.37 -9.84
C LEU A 15 4.11 -6.57 -8.89
N GLY A 16 2.97 -7.25 -8.93
CA GLY A 16 2.73 -8.46 -8.15
C GLY A 16 3.70 -9.59 -8.52
N TRP A 17 3.94 -9.79 -9.81
CA TRP A 17 4.91 -10.77 -10.31
C TRP A 17 6.33 -10.45 -9.85
N TRP A 18 6.75 -9.20 -9.98
CA TRP A 18 8.07 -8.75 -9.54
C TRP A 18 8.24 -8.93 -8.02
N GLN A 19 7.24 -8.57 -7.22
CA GLN A 19 7.27 -8.77 -5.78
C GLN A 19 7.29 -10.25 -5.40
N TRP A 20 6.55 -11.09 -6.13
CA TRP A 20 6.54 -12.53 -5.91
C TRP A 20 7.92 -13.16 -6.13
N GLU A 21 8.63 -12.74 -7.18
CA GLU A 21 10.00 -13.17 -7.43
C GLU A 21 10.96 -12.66 -6.34
N ARG A 22 10.87 -11.36 -5.99
CA ARG A 22 11.68 -10.76 -4.92
C ARG A 22 11.46 -11.45 -3.57
N ALA A 23 10.22 -11.81 -3.26
CA ALA A 23 9.85 -12.48 -2.01
C ALA A 23 10.40 -13.90 -1.91
N ARG A 24 10.49 -14.63 -3.03
CA ARG A 24 11.16 -15.93 -3.08
C ARG A 24 12.67 -15.81 -2.84
N SER A 25 13.31 -14.77 -3.35
CA SER A 25 14.76 -14.58 -3.20
C SER A 25 15.19 -14.09 -1.80
N ALA A 26 14.33 -13.40 -1.04
CA ALA A 26 14.66 -12.77 0.25
C ALA A 26 14.19 -13.57 1.50
N GLY A 27 14.26 -14.91 1.45
CA GLY A 27 13.91 -15.73 2.62
C GLY A 27 12.42 -15.75 3.01
N GLY A 28 11.51 -15.38 2.09
CA GLY A 28 10.10 -15.78 2.10
C GLY A 28 9.32 -15.59 3.41
N THR A 29 9.27 -14.38 3.98
CA THR A 29 8.34 -14.11 5.10
C THR A 29 6.90 -13.95 4.58
N LEU A 30 5.90 -14.43 5.32
CA LEU A 30 4.47 -14.30 4.97
C LEU A 30 4.04 -12.86 4.66
N GLN A 31 4.63 -11.87 5.34
CA GLN A 31 4.37 -10.46 5.08
C GLN A 31 4.76 -10.04 3.66
N ASN A 32 5.89 -10.55 3.13
CA ASN A 32 6.35 -10.21 1.79
C ASN A 32 5.45 -10.82 0.71
N TYR A 33 5.01 -12.07 0.93
CA TYR A 33 4.00 -12.70 0.09
C TYR A 33 2.65 -11.98 0.14
N GLY A 34 2.26 -11.45 1.31
CA GLY A 34 1.07 -10.61 1.46
C GLY A 34 1.12 -9.38 0.55
N TYR A 35 2.26 -8.69 0.50
CA TYR A 35 2.45 -7.56 -0.43
C TYR A 35 2.44 -7.98 -1.89
N ALA A 36 3.02 -9.13 -2.23
CA ALA A 36 2.94 -9.65 -3.60
C ALA A 36 1.49 -9.93 -4.04
N LEU A 37 0.67 -10.50 -3.14
CA LEU A 37 -0.75 -10.80 -3.39
C LEU A 37 -1.66 -9.57 -3.37
N GLN A 38 -1.26 -8.50 -2.69
CA GLN A 38 -2.01 -7.25 -2.63
C GLN A 38 -2.24 -6.63 -4.02
N TRP A 39 -1.23 -6.70 -4.90
CA TRP A 39 -1.31 -6.11 -6.25
C TRP A 39 -2.37 -6.78 -7.15
N PRO A 40 -2.41 -8.12 -7.27
CA PRO A 40 -3.52 -8.82 -7.94
C PRO A 40 -4.89 -8.49 -7.36
N THR A 41 -5.01 -8.32 -6.04
CA THR A 41 -6.29 -7.93 -5.41
C THR A 41 -6.76 -6.56 -5.91
N PHE A 42 -5.87 -5.58 -6.02
CA PHE A 42 -6.21 -4.28 -6.60
C PHE A 42 -6.59 -4.38 -8.07
N ALA A 43 -5.87 -5.19 -8.87
CA ALA A 43 -6.23 -5.43 -10.27
C ALA A 43 -7.66 -5.98 -10.40
N ALA A 44 -7.99 -6.99 -9.60
CA ALA A 44 -9.32 -7.59 -9.57
C ALA A 44 -10.40 -6.57 -9.14
N PHE A 45 -10.09 -5.72 -8.17
CA PHE A 45 -10.99 -4.65 -7.72
C PHE A 45 -11.29 -3.64 -8.83
N PHE A 46 -10.28 -3.19 -9.59
CA PHE A 46 -10.49 -2.28 -10.73
C PHE A 46 -11.35 -2.91 -11.83
N VAL A 47 -11.09 -4.18 -12.18
CA VAL A 47 -11.90 -4.92 -13.15
C VAL A 47 -13.34 -5.05 -12.67
N PHE A 48 -13.54 -5.41 -11.40
CA PHE A 48 -14.88 -5.52 -10.82
C PHE A 48 -15.64 -4.19 -10.89
N MET A 49 -15.01 -3.09 -10.48
CA MET A 49 -15.64 -1.77 -10.48
C MET A 49 -15.95 -1.30 -11.90
N TRP A 50 -15.08 -1.56 -12.87
CA TRP A 50 -15.32 -1.30 -14.28
C TRP A 50 -16.53 -2.09 -14.81
N VAL A 51 -16.56 -3.40 -14.58
CA VAL A 51 -17.69 -4.25 -14.99
C VAL A 51 -18.99 -3.79 -14.33
N ARG A 52 -18.95 -3.40 -13.05
CA ARG A 52 -20.12 -2.89 -12.34
C ARG A 52 -20.62 -1.57 -12.94
N LEU A 53 -19.71 -0.64 -13.25
CA LEU A 53 -20.05 0.64 -13.87
C LEU A 53 -20.66 0.42 -15.26
N MET A 54 -20.04 -0.42 -16.09
CA MET A 54 -20.56 -0.74 -17.43
C MET A 54 -21.93 -1.42 -17.37
N ARG A 55 -22.17 -2.30 -16.39
CA ARG A 55 -23.49 -2.91 -16.17
C ARG A 55 -24.54 -1.89 -15.75
N LEU A 56 -24.17 -0.87 -14.98
CA LEU A 56 -25.09 0.21 -14.61
C LEU A 56 -25.44 1.06 -15.83
N GLU A 57 -24.44 1.42 -16.64
CA GLU A 57 -24.62 2.19 -17.87
C GLU A 57 -25.50 1.42 -18.88
N LEU A 58 -25.28 0.11 -19.05
CA LEU A 58 -26.11 -0.73 -19.92
C LEU A 58 -27.58 -0.77 -19.47
N ARG A 59 -27.83 -0.92 -18.17
CA ARG A 59 -29.21 -0.91 -17.62
C ARG A 59 -29.93 0.42 -17.85
N GLN A 60 -29.19 1.54 -17.78
CA GLN A 60 -29.74 2.86 -18.08
C GLN A 60 -30.08 3.01 -19.59
N LEU A 61 -29.26 2.43 -20.47
CA LEU A 61 -29.49 2.45 -21.92
C LEU A 61 -30.64 1.53 -22.36
N ASP A 62 -30.82 0.39 -21.68
CA ASP A 62 -31.91 -0.57 -21.97
C ASP A 62 -33.29 -0.07 -21.49
N GLY A 63 -33.39 1.15 -20.95
CA GLY A 63 -34.65 1.78 -20.58
C GLY A 63 -35.35 1.17 -19.36
N GLU A 64 -34.65 0.33 -18.61
CA GLU A 64 -35.09 -0.19 -17.32
C GLU A 64 -34.87 0.91 -16.26
N GLU A 65 -35.69 1.96 -16.31
CA GLU A 65 -35.80 2.91 -15.21
C GLU A 65 -36.11 2.12 -13.93
N PRO A 66 -35.37 2.32 -12.83
CA PRO A 66 -35.74 1.71 -11.57
C PRO A 66 -37.04 2.36 -11.11
N ASP A 67 -38.17 1.68 -11.32
CA ASP A 67 -39.39 1.97 -10.58
C ASP A 67 -39.06 1.83 -9.08
N GLY A 68 -39.18 2.95 -8.35
CA GLY A 68 -39.09 2.96 -6.90
C GLY A 68 -37.68 3.04 -6.31
N ALA A 69 -36.97 4.15 -6.53
CA ALA A 69 -36.12 4.69 -5.46
C ALA A 69 -37.02 5.41 -4.44
N GLU A 70 -37.69 4.66 -3.55
CA GLU A 70 -38.03 5.23 -2.24
C GLU A 70 -36.74 5.34 -1.40
N PRO A 71 -36.57 6.44 -0.65
CA PRO A 71 -35.31 6.76 0.01
C PRO A 71 -35.13 5.85 1.23
N ALA A 72 -34.17 4.92 1.14
CA ALA A 72 -33.64 4.27 2.33
C ALA A 72 -32.86 5.30 3.16
N THR A 73 -33.58 6.04 3.99
CA THR A 73 -33.08 6.58 5.25
C THR A 73 -32.56 5.40 6.07
N GLY A 74 -31.24 5.24 6.16
CA GLY A 74 -30.67 4.13 6.93
C GLY A 74 -29.15 3.99 6.83
N SER A 75 -28.46 4.66 7.75
CA SER A 75 -27.07 4.43 8.16
C SER A 75 -25.98 4.69 7.13
N ALA A 76 -25.52 5.94 7.12
CA ALA A 76 -24.10 6.21 6.90
C ALA A 76 -23.26 5.34 7.85
N PRO A 77 -22.12 4.77 7.43
CA PRO A 77 -21.10 4.41 8.39
C PRO A 77 -20.54 5.73 8.93
N THR A 78 -21.17 6.25 9.98
CA THR A 78 -20.52 7.16 10.91
C THR A 78 -19.33 6.39 11.47
N VAL A 79 -18.16 6.62 10.88
CA VAL A 79 -16.89 6.41 11.58
C VAL A 79 -16.92 7.37 12.76
N SER A 80 -17.46 6.85 13.86
CA SER A 80 -17.52 7.51 15.15
C SER A 80 -16.08 7.79 15.56
N ALA A 81 -15.68 9.04 15.44
CA ALA A 81 -14.52 9.60 16.07
C ALA A 81 -14.78 9.63 17.59
N ALA A 82 -14.66 8.47 18.23
CA ALA A 82 -14.55 8.39 19.67
C ALA A 82 -13.15 8.88 20.06
N SER A 83 -13.03 10.18 20.30
CA SER A 83 -11.96 10.73 21.12
C SER A 83 -12.18 10.25 22.56
N ALA A 84 -11.46 9.20 22.94
CA ALA A 84 -11.18 8.89 24.33
C ALA A 84 -9.70 9.17 24.54
N GLY A 85 -9.42 10.32 25.15
CA GLY A 85 -8.09 10.67 25.62
C GLY A 85 -7.55 9.59 26.53
N GLY A 86 -6.49 8.92 26.08
CA GLY A 86 -5.70 7.98 26.85
C GLY A 86 -4.28 8.07 26.34
N ALA A 87 -3.42 8.74 27.12
CA ALA A 87 -2.00 9.00 26.90
C ALA A 87 -1.39 8.23 25.71
N VAL A 88 -1.09 8.96 24.63
CA VAL A 88 -0.25 8.46 23.54
C VAL A 88 1.12 8.14 24.14
N ARG A 89 1.32 6.90 24.60
CA ARG A 89 2.66 6.32 24.60
C ARG A 89 3.04 6.32 23.14
N VAL A 90 3.92 7.24 22.76
CA VAL A 90 4.68 7.12 21.53
C VAL A 90 5.42 5.80 21.67
N ARG A 91 4.81 4.73 21.14
CA ARG A 91 5.48 3.45 20.97
C ARG A 91 6.61 3.78 20.02
N ARG A 92 7.82 3.84 20.55
CA ARG A 92 9.03 3.94 19.73
C ARG A 92 8.86 2.86 18.66
N PRO A 93 8.76 3.24 17.37
CA PRO A 93 8.63 2.24 16.33
C PRO A 93 9.79 1.26 16.54
N ALA A 94 9.46 -0.02 16.63
CA ALA A 94 10.48 -1.05 16.69
C ALA A 94 11.37 -0.80 15.47
N ARG A 95 12.67 -0.60 15.72
CA ARG A 95 13.65 -0.45 14.65
C ARG A 95 13.42 -1.62 13.70
N PRO A 96 13.07 -1.39 12.42
CA PRO A 96 12.96 -2.47 11.46
C PRO A 96 14.27 -3.27 11.57
N ALA A 97 14.16 -4.58 11.82
CA ALA A 97 15.33 -5.43 11.75
C ALA A 97 15.87 -5.26 10.32
N PRO A 98 17.18 -5.00 10.14
CA PRO A 98 17.74 -4.97 8.81
C PRO A 98 17.39 -6.29 8.12
N PRO A 99 17.01 -6.27 6.83
CA PRO A 99 16.78 -7.50 6.09
C PRO A 99 18.00 -8.39 6.28
N ARG A 100 17.79 -9.62 6.77
CA ARG A 100 18.89 -10.52 7.15
C ARG A 100 19.74 -10.98 5.95
N ASP A 101 19.23 -10.70 4.74
CA ASP A 101 19.82 -11.07 3.46
C ASP A 101 20.33 -9.85 2.66
N GLU A 102 20.42 -8.66 3.26
CA GLU A 102 21.20 -7.57 2.68
C GLU A 102 22.68 -7.88 2.91
N GLU A 103 23.38 -8.22 1.83
CA GLU A 103 24.84 -8.21 1.80
C GLU A 103 25.31 -6.86 2.37
N PRO A 104 26.29 -6.82 3.29
CA PRO A 104 26.71 -5.58 3.91
C PRO A 104 27.08 -4.57 2.82
N ASP A 105 26.27 -3.52 2.69
CA ASP A 105 26.47 -2.49 1.68
C ASP A 105 27.66 -1.63 2.11
N ASP A 106 28.77 -1.81 1.39
CA ASP A 106 30.01 -1.06 1.58
C ASP A 106 29.78 0.46 1.48
N GLU A 107 28.81 0.90 0.67
CA GLU A 107 28.44 2.31 0.51
C GLU A 107 27.75 2.84 1.78
N LEU A 108 26.78 2.10 2.34
CA LEU A 108 26.15 2.44 3.62
C LEU A 108 27.16 2.44 4.78
N ALA A 109 28.12 1.51 4.77
CA ALA A 109 29.20 1.47 5.77
C ALA A 109 30.12 2.70 5.65
N ALA A 110 30.44 3.14 4.43
CA ALA A 110 31.19 4.37 4.19
C ALA A 110 30.40 5.61 4.65
N TYR A 111 29.10 5.68 4.35
CA TYR A 111 28.25 6.81 4.74
C TYR A 111 28.09 6.91 6.27
N ASN A 112 27.88 5.79 6.96
CA ASN A 112 27.80 5.75 8.42
C ASN A 112 29.11 6.23 9.08
N ARG A 113 30.27 5.90 8.49
CA ARG A 113 31.56 6.44 8.94
C ARG A 113 31.65 7.95 8.73
N TYR A 114 31.23 8.45 7.57
CA TYR A 114 31.22 9.88 7.27
C TYR A 114 30.33 10.68 8.24
N LEU A 115 29.12 10.19 8.54
CA LEU A 115 28.24 10.84 9.53
C LEU A 115 28.85 10.83 10.93
N ALA A 116 29.53 9.74 11.33
CA ALA A 116 30.21 9.66 12.62
C ALA A 116 31.36 10.67 12.71
N GLU A 117 32.13 10.85 11.63
CA GLU A 117 33.16 11.88 11.55
C GLU A 117 32.58 13.29 11.66
N LEU A 118 31.46 13.57 11.00
CA LEU A 118 30.81 14.86 11.06
C LEU A 118 30.27 15.16 12.47
N ASN A 119 29.64 14.17 13.11
CA ASN A 119 29.16 14.32 14.50
C ASN A 119 30.33 14.59 15.46
N ALA A 120 31.44 13.87 15.31
CA ALA A 120 32.63 14.09 16.12
C ALA A 120 33.26 15.48 15.90
N ARG A 121 33.16 16.06 14.69
CA ARG A 121 33.59 17.44 14.41
C ARG A 121 32.67 18.46 15.10
N ALA A 122 31.36 18.28 14.98
CA ALA A 122 30.36 19.16 15.61
C ALA A 122 30.47 19.17 17.15
N GLU A 123 30.71 18.01 17.77
CA GLU A 123 30.93 17.91 19.23
C GLU A 123 32.21 18.61 19.69
N ARG A 124 33.25 18.67 18.85
CA ARG A 124 34.49 19.41 19.13
C ARG A 124 34.31 20.92 18.99
N GLU A 125 33.45 21.37 18.07
CA GLU A 125 33.15 22.79 17.88
C GLU A 125 32.24 23.37 18.98
N GLN A 126 31.46 22.53 19.67
CA GLN A 126 30.56 22.94 20.76
C GLN A 126 31.22 22.95 22.16
N ARG A 127 32.49 22.56 22.29
CA ARG A 127 33.28 22.64 23.53
C ARG A 127 34.23 23.82 23.51
#